data_AF-Q1PYJ1-F1
#
_entry.id   AF-Q1PYJ1-F1
#
_cell.length_a   1.000
_cell.length_b   1.000
_cell.length_c   1.000
_cell.angle_alpha   90.00
_cell.angle_beta   90.00
_cell.angle_gamma   90.00
#
_symmetry.space_group_name_H-M   'P 1'
#
loop_
_entity.id
_entity.type
_entity.pdbx_description
1 polymer ?
#
loop_
_entity_poly.entity_id
_entity_poly.type
_entity_poly.pdbx_seq_one_letter_code
_entity_poly.pdbx_strand_id
1 'polypeptide(L)'
;MTRKSNAEFVKWFGPLLDALRDLGDSGRPREVSDRIAKNLNLTDEVLDETLKSGDSRFHNQVAWARQYLVWEGMLKSSKHGTWTLTEKGRTAHISDAQAAEIFKKWVAIHAENRKQKAAEQGEATEEEAPTPDTPQADQKMSLIAILRSLSPLGFEKVSRELLRESGFENVEITGGSADGGIDGFGTLEINPFVSFKVLFQCKRYADGNLVGRSLHKWATLEMP
;
A
#
# COMPACT_ATOMS: atom_id res chain seq x y z
N MET A 1 -17.87 21.62 -19.28
CA MET A 1 -17.70 21.06 -17.91
C MET A 1 -16.21 21.10 -17.58
N THR A 2 -15.81 22.05 -16.75
CA THR A 2 -14.43 22.21 -16.29
C THR A 2 -14.06 21.00 -15.41
N ARG A 3 -13.02 20.25 -15.81
CA ARG A 3 -12.43 19.21 -14.97
C ARG A 3 -11.92 19.89 -13.68
N LYS A 4 -12.68 19.84 -12.59
CA LYS A 4 -12.19 20.22 -11.25
C LYS A 4 -10.93 19.39 -11.01
N SER A 5 -9.81 20.04 -10.74
CA SER A 5 -8.52 19.38 -10.61
C SER A 5 -8.54 18.38 -9.44
N ASN A 6 -8.01 17.18 -9.70
CA ASN A 6 -7.90 16.03 -8.78
C ASN A 6 -6.97 16.25 -7.56
N ALA A 7 -6.71 17.50 -7.17
CA ALA A 7 -5.72 17.86 -6.14
C ALA A 7 -6.38 18.22 -4.79
N GLU A 8 -7.60 17.77 -4.53
CA GLU A 8 -8.29 18.03 -3.25
C GLU A 8 -7.50 17.52 -2.03
N PHE A 9 -6.66 16.51 -2.21
CA PHE A 9 -5.85 15.95 -1.14
C PHE A 9 -4.72 16.90 -0.65
N VAL A 10 -4.35 17.91 -1.44
CA VAL A 10 -3.28 18.86 -1.10
C VAL A 10 -3.62 19.67 0.15
N LYS A 11 -4.92 19.94 0.38
CA LYS A 11 -5.40 20.66 1.57
C LYS A 11 -5.13 19.91 2.88
N TRP A 12 -4.85 18.60 2.82
CA TRP A 12 -4.60 17.79 4.02
C TRP A 12 -3.13 17.78 4.46
N PHE A 13 -2.21 18.42 3.73
CA PHE A 13 -0.78 18.37 4.05
C PHE A 13 -0.46 18.98 5.42
N GLY A 14 -0.93 20.20 5.66
CA GLY A 14 -0.80 20.87 6.97
C GLY A 14 -1.55 20.14 8.09
N PRO A 15 -2.87 19.90 7.94
CA PRO A 15 -3.68 19.23 8.95
C PRO A 15 -3.15 17.86 9.37
N LEU A 16 -2.51 17.12 8.46
CA LEU A 16 -1.90 15.82 8.78
C LEU A 16 -0.69 15.97 9.71
N LEU A 17 0.17 16.97 9.49
CA LEU A 17 1.28 17.25 10.40
C LEU A 17 0.76 17.66 11.78
N ASP A 18 -0.25 18.52 11.83
CA ASP A 18 -0.86 18.96 13.09
C ASP A 18 -1.51 17.80 13.84
N ALA A 19 -2.27 16.95 13.15
CA ALA A 19 -2.86 15.77 13.75
C ALA A 19 -1.83 14.80 14.34
N LEU A 20 -0.68 14.61 13.67
CA LEU A 20 0.41 13.79 14.21
C LEU A 20 1.06 14.44 15.44
N ARG A 21 1.22 15.77 15.49
CA ARG A 21 1.70 16.46 16.70
C ARG A 21 0.75 16.28 17.87
N ASP A 22 -0.55 16.39 17.62
CA ASP A 22 -1.58 16.20 18.64
C ASP A 22 -1.66 14.76 19.18
N LEU A 23 -1.11 13.79 18.46
CA LEU A 23 -1.03 12.38 18.85
C LEU A 23 0.33 12.02 19.48
N GLY A 24 1.25 12.98 19.63
CA GLY A 24 2.59 12.73 20.17
C GLY A 24 3.60 12.27 19.13
N ASP A 25 3.58 12.90 17.95
CA ASP A 25 4.46 12.68 16.79
C ASP A 25 4.30 11.34 16.06
N SER A 26 3.40 10.48 16.51
CA SER A 26 3.13 9.20 15.87
C SER A 26 1.67 8.77 16.02
N GLY A 27 1.16 8.04 15.03
CA GLY A 27 -0.22 7.55 15.06
C GLY A 27 -0.52 6.57 13.94
N ARG A 28 -1.61 5.80 14.11
CA ARG A 28 -2.10 4.91 13.04
C ARG A 28 -2.85 5.71 11.97
N PRO A 29 -2.89 5.26 10.70
CA PRO A 29 -3.54 5.99 9.61
C PRO A 29 -5.00 6.41 9.89
N ARG A 30 -5.81 5.52 10.47
CA ARG A 30 -7.20 5.85 10.85
C ARG A 30 -7.25 6.87 11.97
N GLU A 31 -6.48 6.65 13.03
CA GLU A 31 -6.40 7.57 14.17
C GLU A 31 -5.97 8.99 13.75
N VAL A 32 -5.00 9.10 12.83
CA VAL A 32 -4.57 10.39 12.26
C VAL A 32 -5.70 11.02 11.45
N SER A 33 -6.39 10.24 10.61
CA SER A 33 -7.51 10.76 9.81
C SER A 33 -8.66 11.25 10.71
N ASP A 34 -9.00 10.49 11.74
CA ASP A 34 -10.06 10.83 12.69
C ASP A 34 -9.67 12.08 13.50
N ARG A 35 -8.39 12.24 13.83
CA ARG A 35 -7.86 13.45 14.46
C ARG A 35 -7.98 14.65 13.53
N ILE A 36 -7.65 14.52 12.25
CA ILE A 36 -7.85 15.59 11.24
C ILE A 36 -9.34 15.97 11.17
N ALA A 37 -10.23 14.99 11.12
CA ALA A 37 -11.67 15.21 11.04
C ALA A 37 -12.19 15.99 12.26
N LYS A 38 -11.71 15.63 13.47
CA LYS A 38 -12.03 16.34 14.72
C LYS A 38 -11.46 17.76 14.74
N ASN A 39 -10.20 17.94 14.36
CA ASN A 39 -9.54 19.24 14.42
C ASN A 39 -10.17 20.27 13.46
N LEU A 40 -10.63 19.81 12.30
CA LEU A 40 -11.27 20.66 11.29
C LEU A 40 -12.80 20.65 11.38
N ASN A 41 -13.35 19.91 12.35
CA ASN A 41 -14.79 19.76 12.58
C ASN A 41 -15.56 19.42 11.28
N LEU A 42 -15.04 18.44 10.53
CA LEU A 42 -15.58 18.02 9.24
C LEU A 42 -17.00 17.47 9.41
N THR A 43 -17.87 17.75 8.45
CA THR A 43 -19.24 17.24 8.44
C THR A 43 -19.28 15.77 8.04
N ASP A 44 -20.27 15.05 8.53
CA ASP A 44 -20.48 13.62 8.22
C ASP A 44 -20.61 13.39 6.70
N GLU A 45 -21.18 14.36 5.97
CA GLU A 45 -21.27 14.35 4.50
C GLU A 45 -19.90 14.20 3.80
N VAL A 46 -18.84 14.76 4.37
CA VAL A 46 -17.48 14.67 3.82
C VAL A 46 -16.80 13.35 4.21
N LEU A 47 -17.14 12.82 5.38
CA LEU A 47 -16.59 11.57 5.91
C LEU A 47 -17.21 10.34 5.22
N ASP A 48 -18.51 10.42 4.93
CA ASP A 48 -19.32 9.38 4.29
C ASP A 48 -19.18 9.36 2.76
N GLU A 49 -18.44 10.31 2.16
CA GLU A 49 -18.18 10.28 0.73
C GLU A 49 -17.27 9.08 0.38
N THR A 50 -17.80 8.12 -0.38
CA THR A 50 -17.07 6.92 -0.81
C THR A 50 -16.63 7.00 -2.27
N LEU A 51 -15.48 6.39 -2.58
CA LEU A 51 -15.07 6.13 -3.96
C LEU A 51 -15.96 5.06 -4.61
N LYS A 52 -15.84 4.93 -5.93
CA LYS A 52 -16.48 3.83 -6.69
C LYS A 52 -16.07 2.43 -6.20
N SER A 53 -14.95 2.33 -5.48
CA SER A 53 -14.46 1.09 -4.84
C SER A 53 -15.14 0.76 -3.51
N GLY A 54 -15.90 1.70 -2.92
CA GLY A 54 -16.49 1.57 -1.58
C GLY A 54 -15.62 2.12 -0.45
N ASP A 55 -14.37 2.51 -0.73
CA ASP A 55 -13.48 3.11 0.27
C ASP A 55 -13.85 4.56 0.55
N SER A 56 -13.63 5.03 1.79
CA SER A 56 -13.78 6.45 2.14
C SER A 56 -12.82 7.32 1.34
N ARG A 57 -13.36 8.32 0.65
CA ARG A 57 -12.61 9.31 -0.10
C ARG A 57 -11.68 10.10 0.81
N PHE A 58 -12.17 10.49 1.98
CA PHE A 58 -11.41 11.27 2.94
C PHE A 58 -10.14 10.52 3.38
N HIS A 59 -10.28 9.27 3.84
CA HIS A 59 -9.12 8.47 4.25
C HIS A 59 -8.12 8.25 3.12
N ASN A 60 -8.61 8.02 1.89
CA ASN A 60 -7.75 7.89 0.72
C ASN A 60 -6.96 9.19 0.45
N GLN A 61 -7.63 10.34 0.51
CA GLN A 61 -6.98 11.64 0.32
C GLN A 61 -5.91 11.92 1.40
N VAL A 62 -6.17 11.58 2.66
CA VAL A 62 -5.19 11.71 3.75
C VAL A 62 -3.98 10.81 3.51
N ALA A 63 -4.17 9.59 3.02
CA ALA A 63 -3.06 8.69 2.65
C ALA A 63 -2.21 9.26 1.50
N TRP A 64 -2.84 9.88 0.49
CA TRP A 64 -2.12 10.59 -0.56
C TRP A 64 -1.31 11.77 -0.01
N ALA A 65 -1.89 12.56 0.89
CA ALA A 65 -1.17 13.65 1.55
C ALA A 65 0.07 13.15 2.28
N ARG A 66 -0.07 12.05 3.05
CA ARG A 66 1.07 11.39 3.70
C ARG A 66 2.21 11.08 2.73
N GLN A 67 1.90 10.55 1.55
CA GLN A 67 2.92 10.13 0.60
C GLN A 67 3.81 11.30 0.15
N TYR A 68 3.21 12.46 -0.12
CA TYR A 68 3.96 13.67 -0.47
C TYR A 68 4.83 14.18 0.68
N LEU A 69 4.34 14.09 1.92
CA LEU A 69 5.10 14.50 3.09
C LEU A 69 6.27 13.55 3.40
N VAL A 70 6.13 12.26 3.04
CA VAL A 70 7.26 11.31 3.08
C VAL A 70 8.31 11.68 2.05
N TRP A 71 7.92 12.02 0.82
CA TRP A 71 8.86 12.47 -0.21
C TRP A 71 9.58 13.77 0.17
N GLU A 72 8.90 14.69 0.87
CA GLU A 72 9.52 15.87 1.46
C GLU A 72 10.36 15.60 2.71
N GLY A 73 10.43 14.34 3.18
CA GLY A 73 11.21 13.93 4.35
C GLY A 73 10.64 14.42 5.68
N MET A 74 9.36 14.82 5.72
CA MET A 74 8.68 15.28 6.93
C MET A 74 8.09 14.11 7.73
N LEU A 75 7.77 13.01 7.07
CA LEU A 75 7.34 11.76 7.69
C LEU A 75 8.36 10.64 7.43
N LYS A 76 8.51 9.74 8.40
CA LYS A 76 9.30 8.51 8.23
C LYS A 76 8.60 7.56 7.25
N SER A 77 9.40 6.90 6.41
CA SER A 77 8.94 5.75 5.64
C SER A 77 8.91 4.51 6.55
N SER A 78 7.92 4.46 7.45
CA SER A 78 7.72 3.32 8.35
C SER A 78 7.04 2.16 7.61
N LYS A 79 7.57 0.95 7.79
CA LYS A 79 7.02 -0.30 7.23
C LYS A 79 5.89 -0.89 8.08
N HIS A 80 5.67 -0.41 9.31
CA HIS A 80 4.82 -1.08 10.32
C HIS A 80 3.48 -0.38 10.60
N GLY A 81 2.79 0.13 9.57
CA GLY A 81 1.41 0.64 9.72
C GLY A 81 1.24 1.85 10.67
N THR A 82 2.33 2.49 11.09
CA THR A 82 2.34 3.65 11.98
C THR A 82 3.05 4.81 11.30
N TRP A 83 2.42 5.98 11.26
CA TRP A 83 3.01 7.19 10.71
C TRP A 83 3.75 7.93 11.82
N THR A 84 4.93 8.44 11.51
CA THR A 84 5.79 9.11 12.49
C THR A 84 6.45 10.32 11.86
N LEU A 85 6.44 11.44 12.58
CA LEU A 85 7.12 12.65 12.15
C LEU A 85 8.64 12.48 12.22
N THR A 86 9.34 13.11 11.28
CA THR A 86 10.78 13.38 11.41
C THR A 86 11.00 14.68 12.17
N GLU A 87 12.25 14.99 12.50
CA GLU A 87 12.57 16.28 13.12
C GLU A 87 12.15 17.48 12.24
N LYS A 88 12.28 17.32 10.91
CA LYS A 88 11.77 18.29 9.94
C LYS A 88 10.25 18.40 10.01
N GLY A 89 9.53 17.28 10.09
CA GLY A 89 8.07 17.28 10.17
C GLY A 89 7.52 17.90 11.45
N ARG A 90 8.21 17.75 12.58
CA ARG A 90 7.81 18.35 13.87
C ARG A 90 7.73 19.86 13.83
N THR A 91 8.65 20.51 13.13
CA THR A 91 8.77 21.97 13.06
C THR A 91 8.13 22.58 11.81
N ALA A 92 7.80 21.77 10.81
CA ALA A 92 7.27 22.25 9.53
C ALA A 92 5.78 22.64 9.59
N HIS A 93 5.46 23.90 9.43
CA HIS A 93 4.07 24.34 9.19
C HIS A 93 3.86 24.57 7.70
N ILE A 94 2.89 23.87 7.11
CA ILE A 94 2.59 23.95 5.68
C ILE A 94 1.32 24.79 5.51
N SER A 95 1.46 25.93 4.84
CA SER A 95 0.34 26.70 4.31
C SER A 95 -0.20 26.11 3.01
N ASP A 96 -1.43 26.46 2.62
CA ASP A 96 -2.04 26.00 1.37
C ASP A 96 -1.19 26.34 0.12
N ALA A 97 -0.55 27.50 0.13
CA ALA A 97 0.37 27.92 -0.94
C ALA A 97 1.58 26.97 -1.05
N GLN A 98 2.21 26.65 0.09
CA GLN A 98 3.34 25.72 0.14
C GLN A 98 2.91 24.29 -0.23
N ALA A 99 1.72 23.86 0.17
CA ALA A 99 1.18 22.56 -0.21
C ALA A 99 1.03 22.44 -1.74
N ALA A 100 0.53 23.49 -2.40
CA ALA A 100 0.43 23.55 -3.85
C ALA A 100 1.79 23.54 -4.55
N GLU A 101 2.81 24.19 -3.97
CA GLU A 101 4.18 24.16 -4.49
C GLU A 101 4.80 22.76 -4.39
N ILE A 102 4.68 22.10 -3.23
CA ILE A 102 5.12 20.71 -3.04
C ILE A 102 4.44 19.81 -4.07
N PHE A 103 3.13 19.95 -4.26
CA PHE A 103 2.40 19.18 -5.26
C PHE A 103 2.97 19.38 -6.67
N LYS A 104 3.11 20.64 -7.12
CA LYS A 104 3.65 20.96 -8.45
C LYS A 104 5.06 20.43 -8.65
N LYS A 105 5.93 20.58 -7.65
CA LYS A 105 7.31 20.07 -7.65
C LYS A 105 7.33 18.57 -7.93
N TRP A 106 6.59 17.78 -7.16
CA TRP A 106 6.57 16.33 -7.31
C TRP A 106 5.86 15.85 -8.58
N VAL A 107 4.85 16.57 -9.06
CA VAL A 107 4.24 16.30 -10.37
C VAL A 107 5.25 16.49 -11.49
N ALA A 108 6.06 17.56 -11.45
CA ALA A 108 7.09 17.81 -12.44
C ALA A 108 8.20 16.74 -12.40
N ILE A 109 8.69 16.40 -11.20
CA ILE A 109 9.70 15.34 -11.01
C ILE A 109 9.19 14.00 -11.56
N HIS A 110 7.95 13.61 -11.24
CA HIS A 110 7.39 12.35 -11.73
C HIS A 110 7.06 12.36 -13.22
N ALA A 111 6.70 13.52 -13.78
CA ALA A 111 6.53 13.65 -15.22
C ALA A 111 7.86 13.47 -15.95
N GLU A 112 8.93 14.07 -15.44
CA GLU A 112 10.28 13.94 -15.99
C GLU A 112 10.80 12.50 -15.86
N ASN A 113 10.66 11.87 -14.69
CA ASN A 113 11.05 10.47 -14.51
C ASN A 113 10.27 9.52 -15.45
N ARG A 114 8.98 9.79 -15.71
CA ARG A 114 8.21 9.01 -16.70
C ARG A 114 8.72 9.25 -18.12
N LYS A 115 9.13 10.47 -18.45
CA LYS A 115 9.67 10.81 -19.77
C LYS A 115 11.06 10.20 -19.99
N GLN A 116 11.90 10.18 -18.96
CA GLN A 116 13.21 9.52 -18.98
C GLN A 116 13.06 8.01 -19.15
N LYS A 117 12.20 7.37 -18.34
CA LYS A 117 11.84 5.95 -18.54
C LYS A 117 11.30 5.67 -19.94
N ALA A 118 10.40 6.52 -20.46
CA ALA A 118 9.84 6.35 -21.80
C ALA A 118 10.85 6.63 -22.94
N ALA A 119 11.90 7.43 -22.68
CA ALA A 119 12.97 7.71 -23.64
C ALA A 119 14.01 6.59 -23.66
N GLU A 120 14.33 6.02 -22.51
CA GLU A 120 15.16 4.81 -22.38
C GLU A 120 14.46 3.61 -23.07
N GLN A 121 13.13 3.56 -23.03
CA GLN A 121 12.27 2.54 -23.67
C GLN A 121 12.25 2.51 -25.21
N GLY A 122 12.75 3.56 -25.88
CA GLY A 122 12.77 3.68 -27.34
C GLY A 122 14.02 3.13 -28.04
N GLU A 123 15.08 2.84 -27.30
CA GLU A 123 16.31 2.19 -27.74
C GLU A 123 16.76 1.28 -26.59
N ALA A 124 16.25 0.04 -26.58
CA ALA A 124 16.66 -1.06 -25.70
C ALA A 124 17.34 -0.65 -24.37
N THR A 125 16.62 -0.05 -23.41
CA THR A 125 16.94 -0.10 -21.97
C THR A 125 15.70 0.32 -21.18
N GLU A 126 15.22 -0.48 -20.23
CA GLU A 126 14.25 -0.01 -19.23
C GLU A 126 14.91 -0.04 -17.86
N GLU A 127 15.61 1.04 -17.52
CA GLU A 127 16.06 1.28 -16.16
C GLU A 127 15.00 2.03 -15.34
N GLU A 128 15.01 1.65 -14.08
CA GLU A 128 14.08 2.00 -13.04
C GLU A 128 14.40 3.39 -12.45
N ALA A 129 13.41 3.93 -11.73
CA ALA A 129 13.58 5.13 -10.94
C ALA A 129 14.55 4.86 -9.77
N PRO A 130 15.28 5.87 -9.28
CA PRO A 130 16.32 5.67 -8.27
C PRO A 130 15.70 5.31 -6.91
N THR A 131 16.07 4.13 -6.41
CA THR A 131 16.05 3.80 -4.98
C THR A 131 17.42 4.19 -4.37
N PRO A 132 17.49 4.87 -3.22
CA PRO A 132 18.77 5.19 -2.60
C PRO A 132 19.45 3.93 -2.04
N ASP A 133 20.76 3.87 -2.29
CA ASP A 133 21.70 2.75 -2.15
C ASP A 133 21.53 1.79 -0.96
N THR A 134 21.59 0.51 -1.29
CA THR A 134 22.43 -0.47 -0.56
C THR A 134 23.45 -1.02 -1.56
N PRO A 135 24.77 -0.99 -1.26
CA PRO A 135 25.77 -1.51 -2.18
C PRO A 135 25.80 -3.04 -2.07
N GLN A 136 25.53 -3.73 -3.17
CA GLN A 136 26.33 -4.87 -3.66
C GLN A 136 25.67 -5.40 -4.93
N ALA A 137 26.46 -5.40 -6.00
CA ALA A 137 26.16 -6.14 -7.22
C ALA A 137 26.00 -7.62 -6.86
N ASP A 138 24.81 -8.18 -7.08
CA ASP A 138 24.61 -9.57 -7.41
C ASP A 138 23.21 -9.72 -8.00
N GLN A 139 23.18 -10.02 -9.31
CA GLN A 139 22.05 -10.44 -10.16
C GLN A 139 20.64 -10.22 -9.56
N LYS A 140 19.93 -9.18 -10.05
CA LYS A 140 18.49 -9.01 -9.80
C LYS A 140 17.73 -10.23 -10.33
N MET A 141 17.57 -11.24 -9.48
CA MET A 141 16.52 -12.23 -9.67
C MET A 141 15.19 -11.47 -9.65
N SER A 142 14.39 -11.64 -10.68
CA SER A 142 13.02 -11.11 -10.70
C SER A 142 12.28 -11.60 -9.45
N LEU A 143 11.32 -10.81 -8.92
CA LEU A 143 10.54 -11.22 -7.74
C LEU A 143 9.94 -12.62 -7.91
N ILE A 144 9.53 -12.96 -9.13
CA ILE A 144 9.06 -14.30 -9.49
C ILE A 144 10.17 -15.37 -9.33
N ALA A 145 11.42 -15.08 -9.72
CA ALA A 145 12.55 -15.98 -9.51
C ALA A 145 12.87 -16.15 -8.01
N ILE A 146 12.76 -15.08 -7.22
CA ILE A 146 12.94 -15.13 -5.75
C ILE A 146 11.85 -16.00 -5.12
N LEU A 147 10.58 -15.73 -5.43
CA LEU A 147 9.44 -16.53 -4.95
C LEU A 147 9.55 -17.99 -5.39
N ARG A 148 10.04 -18.23 -6.61
CA ARG A 148 10.33 -19.58 -7.12
C ARG A 148 11.52 -20.23 -6.43
N SER A 149 12.48 -19.49 -5.92
CA SER A 149 13.63 -20.06 -5.18
C SER A 149 13.32 -20.40 -3.71
N LEU A 150 12.18 -19.96 -3.17
CA LEU A 150 11.80 -20.28 -1.79
C LEU A 150 11.51 -21.77 -1.60
N SER A 151 11.78 -22.26 -0.38
CA SER A 151 11.32 -23.58 0.04
C SER A 151 9.78 -23.60 0.16
N PRO A 152 9.12 -24.78 0.09
CA PRO A 152 7.66 -24.87 0.21
C PRO A 152 7.12 -24.14 1.45
N LEU A 153 7.70 -24.43 2.61
CA LEU A 153 7.35 -23.77 3.87
C LEU A 153 7.69 -22.28 3.91
N GLY A 154 8.72 -21.85 3.17
CA GLY A 154 9.04 -20.44 2.97
C GLY A 154 7.98 -19.72 2.12
N PHE A 155 7.51 -20.37 1.07
CA PHE A 155 6.47 -19.84 0.20
C PHE A 155 5.13 -19.73 0.94
N GLU A 156 4.73 -20.75 1.71
CA GLU A 156 3.51 -20.72 2.53
C GLU A 156 3.54 -19.57 3.56
N LYS A 157 4.72 -19.29 4.17
CA LYS A 157 4.90 -18.14 5.08
C LYS A 157 4.69 -16.81 4.37
N VAL A 158 5.18 -16.66 3.14
CA VAL A 158 4.99 -15.45 2.35
C VAL A 158 3.52 -15.30 1.95
N SER A 159 2.86 -16.39 1.54
CA SER A 159 1.43 -16.40 1.22
C SER A 159 0.57 -16.04 2.44
N ARG A 160 0.94 -16.51 3.64
CA ARG A 160 0.27 -16.11 4.89
C ARG A 160 0.33 -14.59 5.10
N GLU A 161 1.50 -14.00 4.93
CA GLU A 161 1.68 -12.56 5.13
C GLU A 161 0.94 -11.74 4.09
N LEU A 162 0.93 -12.21 2.83
CA LEU A 162 0.13 -11.60 1.77
C LEU A 162 -1.37 -11.60 2.08
N LEU A 163 -1.89 -12.72 2.60
CA LEU A 163 -3.30 -12.83 2.97
C LEU A 163 -3.67 -11.90 4.13
N ARG A 164 -2.78 -11.74 5.12
CA ARG A 164 -2.98 -10.78 6.22
C ARG A 164 -3.04 -9.34 5.71
N GLU A 165 -2.10 -8.95 4.84
CA GLU A 165 -2.11 -7.64 4.20
C GLU A 165 -3.33 -7.43 3.29
N SER A 166 -3.93 -8.52 2.79
CA SER A 166 -5.16 -8.51 1.98
C SER A 166 -6.45 -8.46 2.81
N GLY A 167 -6.35 -8.36 4.14
CA GLY A 167 -7.50 -8.21 5.05
C GLY A 167 -8.04 -9.52 5.63
N PHE A 168 -7.30 -10.63 5.53
CA PHE A 168 -7.65 -11.86 6.24
C PHE A 168 -7.15 -11.84 7.68
N GLU A 169 -8.01 -12.23 8.61
CA GLU A 169 -7.72 -12.40 10.02
C GLU A 169 -7.51 -13.87 10.39
N ASN A 170 -6.83 -14.13 11.51
CA ASN A 170 -6.57 -15.50 12.02
C ASN A 170 -5.96 -16.44 10.95
N VAL A 171 -5.05 -15.92 10.12
CA VAL A 171 -4.39 -16.71 9.08
C VAL A 171 -3.37 -17.66 9.70
N GLU A 172 -3.62 -18.95 9.59
CA GLU A 172 -2.78 -20.05 10.09
C GLU A 172 -2.37 -20.99 8.96
N ILE A 173 -1.15 -21.55 9.07
CA ILE A 173 -0.63 -22.56 8.14
C ILE A 173 -0.82 -23.92 8.80
N THR A 174 -1.43 -24.85 8.07
CA THR A 174 -1.62 -26.23 8.50
C THR A 174 -0.50 -27.10 7.93
N GLY A 175 0.42 -27.53 8.79
CA GLY A 175 1.62 -28.26 8.37
C GLY A 175 1.48 -29.78 8.34
N GLY A 176 0.39 -30.33 7.78
CA GLY A 176 0.12 -31.77 7.84
C GLY A 176 -0.18 -32.40 6.48
N SER A 177 0.64 -33.35 6.02
CA SER A 177 0.46 -34.10 4.75
C SER A 177 -0.86 -34.90 4.60
N ALA A 178 -1.82 -34.78 5.52
CA ALA A 178 -3.04 -35.58 5.55
C ALA A 178 -4.32 -34.79 5.18
N ASP A 179 -4.22 -33.52 4.77
CA ASP A 179 -5.37 -32.62 4.57
C ASP A 179 -5.85 -32.47 3.12
N GLY A 180 -5.32 -33.27 2.19
CA GLY A 180 -5.72 -33.20 0.79
C GLY A 180 -5.15 -31.99 0.04
N GLY A 181 -4.14 -31.33 0.59
CA GLY A 181 -3.42 -30.23 -0.05
C GLY A 181 -3.96 -28.86 0.36
N ILE A 182 -4.36 -28.69 1.62
CA ILE A 182 -4.78 -27.40 2.16
C ILE A 182 -3.60 -26.82 2.94
N ASP A 183 -3.04 -25.70 2.49
CA ASP A 183 -1.85 -25.14 3.11
C ASP A 183 -2.18 -24.23 4.30
N GLY A 184 -3.46 -23.87 4.47
CA GLY A 184 -3.91 -23.15 5.66
C GLY A 184 -5.35 -22.64 5.58
N PHE A 185 -5.72 -21.83 6.57
CA PHE A 185 -7.01 -21.15 6.59
C PHE A 185 -6.89 -19.73 7.14
N GLY A 186 -7.83 -18.88 6.74
CA GLY A 186 -7.98 -17.51 7.23
C GLY A 186 -9.45 -17.12 7.26
N THR A 187 -9.78 -16.09 8.04
CA THR A 187 -11.12 -15.55 8.14
C THR A 187 -11.18 -14.22 7.42
N LEU A 188 -12.04 -14.10 6.41
CA LEU A 188 -12.28 -12.84 5.71
C LEU A 188 -13.56 -12.22 6.24
N GLU A 189 -13.44 -11.10 6.94
CA GLU A 189 -14.58 -10.32 7.40
C GLU A 189 -14.98 -9.32 6.32
N ILE A 190 -16.19 -9.46 5.78
CA ILE A 190 -16.72 -8.51 4.78
C ILE A 190 -17.43 -7.35 5.49
N ASN A 191 -18.08 -7.65 6.62
CA ASN A 191 -18.73 -6.68 7.50
C ASN A 191 -18.91 -7.29 8.91
N PRO A 192 -19.32 -6.49 9.92
CA PRO A 192 -19.43 -6.94 11.32
C PRO A 192 -20.36 -8.13 11.58
N PHE A 193 -21.18 -8.53 10.62
CA PHE A 193 -22.14 -9.63 10.74
C PHE A 193 -21.79 -10.83 9.86
N VAL A 194 -20.87 -10.68 8.90
CA VAL A 194 -20.58 -11.68 7.87
C VAL A 194 -19.07 -11.88 7.74
N SER A 195 -18.63 -13.05 8.17
CA SER A 195 -17.26 -13.54 8.01
C SER A 195 -17.24 -14.90 7.30
N PHE A 196 -16.21 -15.11 6.48
CA PHE A 196 -16.00 -16.36 5.76
C PHE A 196 -14.73 -17.02 6.27
N LYS A 197 -14.84 -18.28 6.70
CA LYS A 197 -13.66 -19.12 6.87
C LYS A 197 -13.23 -19.63 5.49
N VAL A 198 -12.07 -19.18 5.03
CA VAL A 198 -11.49 -19.54 3.74
C VAL A 198 -10.33 -20.48 3.98
N LEU A 199 -10.38 -21.64 3.32
CA LEU A 199 -9.27 -22.58 3.23
C LEU A 199 -8.47 -22.22 1.97
N PHE A 200 -7.14 -22.20 2.04
CA PHE A 200 -6.29 -21.84 0.91
C PHE A 200 -5.21 -22.88 0.63
N GLN A 201 -4.80 -22.94 -0.63
CA GLN A 201 -3.69 -23.76 -1.12
C GLN A 201 -2.70 -22.85 -1.86
N CYS A 202 -1.43 -22.93 -1.49
CA CYS A 202 -0.29 -22.23 -2.04
C CYS A 202 0.42 -23.13 -3.07
N LYS A 203 0.21 -22.88 -4.37
CA LYS A 203 0.94 -23.59 -5.44
C LYS A 203 2.00 -22.71 -6.06
N ARG A 204 3.23 -23.23 -6.12
CA ARG A 204 4.35 -22.62 -6.82
C ARG A 204 4.48 -23.23 -8.21
N TYR A 205 4.28 -22.43 -9.26
CA TYR A 205 4.40 -22.89 -10.65
C TYR A 205 5.76 -22.53 -11.27
N ALA A 206 6.26 -23.42 -12.14
CA ALA A 206 7.45 -23.19 -12.94
C ALA A 206 7.13 -22.37 -14.20
N ASP A 207 8.15 -21.77 -14.82
CA ASP A 207 7.96 -21.00 -16.06
C ASP A 207 7.35 -21.87 -17.16
N GLY A 208 6.27 -21.37 -17.78
CA GLY A 208 5.59 -22.02 -18.90
C GLY A 208 4.41 -22.93 -18.55
N ASN A 209 4.09 -23.16 -17.26
CA ASN A 209 2.89 -23.89 -16.87
C ASN A 209 1.70 -22.94 -16.69
N LEU A 210 0.80 -22.91 -17.68
CA LEU A 210 -0.53 -22.32 -17.54
C LEU A 210 -1.34 -23.17 -16.55
N VAL A 211 -1.97 -22.51 -15.58
CA VAL A 211 -2.77 -23.17 -14.55
C VAL A 211 -3.89 -23.99 -15.22
N GLY A 212 -3.80 -25.32 -15.11
CA GLY A 212 -4.82 -26.22 -15.64
C GLY A 212 -6.09 -26.14 -14.79
N ARG A 213 -7.27 -26.07 -15.44
CA ARG A 213 -8.59 -26.13 -14.77
C ARG A 213 -8.68 -27.38 -13.89
N SER A 214 -8.49 -27.21 -12.59
CA SER A 214 -8.97 -28.13 -11.58
C SER A 214 -10.21 -27.52 -10.95
N LEU A 215 -11.37 -27.75 -11.59
CA LEU A 215 -12.65 -27.63 -10.90
C LEU A 215 -12.61 -28.58 -9.70
N HIS A 216 -12.72 -28.07 -8.48
CA HIS A 216 -13.51 -28.61 -7.35
C HIS A 216 -13.56 -27.55 -6.22
N LYS A 217 -14.66 -26.77 -6.17
CA LYS A 217 -15.29 -26.13 -4.99
C LYS A 217 -14.48 -25.43 -3.87
N TRP A 218 -13.31 -24.83 -4.12
CA TRP A 218 -12.63 -23.97 -3.12
C TRP A 218 -11.97 -22.74 -3.78
N ALA A 219 -11.73 -21.67 -3.00
CA ALA A 219 -11.08 -20.46 -3.48
C ALA A 219 -9.57 -20.70 -3.68
N THR A 220 -9.17 -21.04 -4.90
CA THR A 220 -7.76 -21.16 -5.28
C THR A 220 -7.18 -19.76 -5.50
N LEU A 221 -6.15 -19.37 -4.74
CA LEU A 221 -5.35 -18.18 -5.05
C LEU A 221 -4.30 -18.57 -6.10
N GLU A 222 -4.62 -18.35 -7.36
CA GLU A 222 -3.73 -18.61 -8.49
C GLU A 222 -2.90 -17.35 -8.79
N MET A 223 -1.58 -17.44 -8.67
CA MET A 223 -0.67 -16.40 -9.13
C MET A 223 0.28 -16.98 -10.19
N PRO A 224 0.52 -16.24 -11.30
CA PRO A 224 1.47 -16.63 -12.35
C PRO A 224 2.93 -16.61 -11.86
#